data_AF-A0A7S1DCV9-F1
#
_entry.id   AF-A0A7S1DCV9-F1
#
_cell.length_a   1.000
_cell.length_b   1.000
_cell.length_c   1.000
_cell.angle_alpha   90.00
_cell.angle_beta   90.00
_cell.angle_gamma   90.00
#
_symmetry.space_group_name_H-M   'P 1'
#
loop_
_entity.id
_entity.type
_entity.pdbx_description
1 polymer ?
#
loop_
_entity_poly.entity_id
_entity_poly.type
_entity_poly.pdbx_seq_one_letter_code
_entity_poly.pdbx_strand_id
1 'polypeptide(L)'
;MFGVNEARKLITTLLEDDSSGNAPTNEKELKELKPFHRPVRVDEVSLAWLLYAVANTHEFDELPVRHNEEHLNEALSEDLMWGADVSSVLNPDHGRSHVNLDVMADPHTKCFLLLQAYLEKAKLPISDYINDTRTVVDQIPRLLAAMYYIALDDTTIAGNFDLLCQFSRIRAIFATRTMVDADPLSQLSGFTNDAIRRLANGAKSRKKNMPSLWELRSQSRADSAALLKGLLKGQRFDVERMLDSVYATPLYSVEEAKVSHEVDKALGKSVGKLAITVEIQYENVKRGRSRDEDTPLTLTVLLGTRLQKSLLAHSTLSLPRRGEKASPSKKKLELKFDWAVANAGGGEEGGSMTLRFLMEDLRGLDTELVVPLS
;
A
#
# COMPACT_ATOMS: atom_id res chain seq x y z
N MET A 1 -12.94 -8.34 -17.97
CA MET A 1 -11.84 -7.53 -17.39
C MET A 1 -11.90 -7.74 -15.88
N PHE A 2 -10.80 -8.05 -15.20
CA PHE A 2 -10.73 -8.56 -13.81
C PHE A 2 -11.23 -7.56 -12.71
N GLY A 3 -12.40 -6.92 -12.88
CA GLY A 3 -12.92 -5.90 -11.96
C GLY A 3 -12.06 -4.62 -11.84
N VAL A 4 -11.01 -4.51 -12.66
CA VAL A 4 -10.00 -3.43 -12.64
C VAL A 4 -10.63 -2.08 -13.00
N ASN A 5 -11.56 -2.05 -13.95
CA ASN A 5 -12.25 -0.83 -14.36
C ASN A 5 -13.18 -0.30 -13.26
N GLU A 6 -13.93 -1.18 -12.63
CA GLU A 6 -14.81 -0.85 -11.53
C GLU A 6 -14.00 -0.38 -10.31
N ALA A 7 -12.89 -1.07 -10.00
CA ALA A 7 -11.96 -0.63 -8.96
C ALA A 7 -11.46 0.79 -9.22
N ARG A 8 -11.04 1.08 -10.47
CA ARG A 8 -10.60 2.41 -10.89
C ARG A 8 -11.66 3.46 -10.63
N LYS A 9 -12.90 3.23 -11.10
CA LYS A 9 -14.02 4.15 -10.93
C LYS A 9 -14.30 4.43 -9.45
N LEU A 10 -14.39 3.39 -8.62
CA LEU A 10 -14.63 3.52 -7.18
C LEU A 10 -13.53 4.33 -6.50
N ILE A 11 -12.27 4.04 -6.79
CA ILE A 11 -11.12 4.76 -6.22
C ILE A 11 -11.16 6.24 -6.62
N THR A 12 -11.40 6.53 -7.90
CA THR A 12 -11.46 7.90 -8.41
C THR A 12 -12.58 8.69 -7.74
N THR A 13 -13.79 8.13 -7.67
CA THR A 13 -14.94 8.80 -7.01
C THR A 13 -14.65 9.10 -5.54
N LEU A 14 -14.12 8.13 -4.79
CA LEU A 14 -13.80 8.35 -3.37
C LEU A 14 -12.70 9.40 -3.13
N LEU A 15 -11.75 9.52 -4.06
CA LEU A 15 -10.71 10.54 -3.97
C LEU A 15 -11.23 11.94 -4.36
N GLU A 16 -12.17 12.01 -5.30
CA GLU A 16 -12.84 13.27 -5.67
C GLU A 16 -13.66 13.83 -4.50
N ASP A 17 -14.43 12.97 -3.82
CA ASP A 17 -15.23 13.34 -2.65
C ASP A 17 -14.37 13.94 -1.52
N ASP A 18 -13.17 13.39 -1.29
CA ASP A 18 -12.23 13.85 -0.26
C ASP A 18 -11.48 15.14 -0.66
N SER A 19 -11.21 15.33 -1.96
CA SER A 19 -10.43 16.45 -2.49
C SER A 19 -11.15 17.81 -2.47
N SER A 20 -12.47 17.81 -2.23
CA SER A 20 -13.28 19.03 -2.01
C SER A 20 -12.83 19.87 -0.80
N GLY A 21 -11.88 19.37 0.01
CA GLY A 21 -11.40 20.00 1.23
C GLY A 21 -9.97 20.57 1.25
N ASN A 22 -9.07 20.30 0.30
CA ASN A 22 -7.68 20.80 0.38
C ASN A 22 -6.94 20.79 -0.97
N ALA A 23 -6.83 21.96 -1.61
CA ALA A 23 -5.82 22.20 -2.65
C ALA A 23 -4.51 22.71 -2.00
N PRO A 24 -3.33 22.14 -2.29
CA PRO A 24 -2.06 22.64 -1.75
C PRO A 24 -1.77 24.02 -2.34
N THR A 25 -1.66 25.03 -1.48
CA THR A 25 -1.67 26.46 -1.85
C THR A 25 -0.28 27.10 -1.96
N ASN A 26 0.84 26.38 -2.08
CA ASN A 26 2.17 27.02 -2.12
C ASN A 26 3.21 26.31 -3.03
N GLU A 27 3.81 27.08 -3.94
CA GLU A 27 4.89 26.67 -4.86
C GLU A 27 6.20 26.24 -4.17
N LYS A 28 6.41 26.59 -2.90
CA LYS A 28 7.62 26.19 -2.15
C LYS A 28 7.66 24.72 -1.75
N GLU A 29 6.57 23.98 -1.92
CA GLU A 29 6.47 22.57 -1.53
C GLU A 29 6.93 21.59 -2.61
N LEU A 30 7.34 22.09 -3.78
CA LEU A 30 7.46 21.31 -5.02
C LEU A 30 8.71 20.41 -5.16
N LYS A 31 9.51 20.20 -4.12
CA LYS A 31 10.78 19.44 -4.23
C LYS A 31 11.17 18.57 -3.03
N GLU A 32 10.35 18.52 -1.98
CA GLU A 32 10.65 17.72 -0.80
C GLU A 32 9.88 16.41 -0.84
N LEU A 33 10.56 15.31 -0.51
CA LEU A 33 9.94 13.99 -0.38
C LEU A 33 9.09 13.97 0.89
N LYS A 34 7.79 13.75 0.75
CA LYS A 34 6.83 13.77 1.87
C LYS A 34 6.18 12.41 2.06
N PRO A 35 5.72 12.07 3.28
CA PRO A 35 4.90 10.89 3.51
C PRO A 35 3.66 10.91 2.61
N PHE A 36 3.41 9.79 1.94
CA PHE A 36 2.20 9.61 1.15
C PHE A 36 1.07 9.17 2.07
N HIS A 37 0.10 10.07 2.24
CA HIS A 37 -1.11 9.79 2.99
C HIS A 37 -2.29 9.60 2.05
N ARG A 38 -3.14 8.64 2.41
CA ARG A 38 -4.40 8.36 1.73
C ARG A 38 -5.47 8.09 2.78
N PRO A 39 -6.74 8.49 2.56
CA PRO A 39 -7.81 8.17 3.48
C PRO A 39 -7.95 6.67 3.66
N VAL A 40 -8.09 6.23 4.92
CA VAL A 40 -8.29 4.82 5.28
C VAL A 40 -9.48 4.23 4.50
N ARG A 41 -10.52 5.03 4.30
CA ARG A 41 -11.72 4.66 3.55
C ARG A 41 -11.40 4.24 2.11
N VAL A 42 -10.53 4.97 1.42
CA VAL A 42 -10.15 4.65 0.04
C VAL A 42 -9.40 3.32 0.03
N ASP A 43 -8.46 3.12 0.97
CA ASP A 43 -7.71 1.86 1.07
C ASP A 43 -8.61 0.66 1.41
N GLU A 44 -9.58 0.85 2.31
CA GLU A 44 -10.54 -0.19 2.70
C GLU A 44 -11.41 -0.63 1.53
N VAL A 45 -12.06 0.31 0.83
CA VAL A 45 -12.89 -0.01 -0.35
C VAL A 45 -12.05 -0.65 -1.45
N SER A 46 -10.86 -0.12 -1.69
CA SER A 46 -9.95 -0.66 -2.71
C SER A 46 -9.56 -2.09 -2.41
N LEU A 47 -9.16 -2.37 -1.18
CA LEU A 47 -8.79 -3.71 -0.72
C LEU A 47 -9.97 -4.66 -0.86
N ALA A 48 -11.14 -4.29 -0.33
CA ALA A 48 -12.33 -5.11 -0.38
C ALA A 48 -12.74 -5.45 -1.81
N TRP A 49 -12.81 -4.44 -2.68
CA TRP A 49 -13.20 -4.61 -4.07
C TRP A 49 -12.20 -5.46 -4.85
N LEU A 50 -10.89 -5.19 -4.70
CA LEU A 50 -9.87 -5.94 -5.44
C LEU A 50 -9.80 -7.40 -4.96
N LEU A 51 -9.99 -7.67 -3.66
CA LEU A 51 -10.07 -9.04 -3.15
C LEU A 51 -11.35 -9.75 -3.61
N TYR A 52 -12.47 -9.05 -3.64
CA TYR A 52 -13.71 -9.59 -4.19
C TYR A 52 -13.57 -9.92 -5.68
N ALA A 53 -12.97 -9.02 -6.45
CA ALA A 53 -12.68 -9.24 -7.87
C ALA A 53 -11.74 -10.43 -8.10
N VAL A 54 -10.72 -10.61 -7.25
CA VAL A 54 -9.83 -11.78 -7.27
C VAL A 54 -10.58 -13.07 -6.94
N ALA A 55 -11.42 -13.04 -5.91
CA ALA A 55 -12.20 -14.20 -5.48
C ALA A 55 -13.17 -14.68 -6.57
N ASN A 56 -13.71 -13.76 -7.38
CA ASN A 56 -14.62 -14.03 -8.50
C ASN A 56 -13.89 -14.39 -9.81
N THR A 57 -12.63 -14.81 -9.76
CA THR A 57 -11.90 -15.30 -10.94
C THR A 57 -12.08 -16.79 -11.12
N HIS A 58 -11.93 -17.25 -12.36
CA HIS A 58 -11.96 -18.68 -12.72
C HIS A 58 -10.92 -19.55 -12.00
N GLU A 59 -9.93 -18.94 -11.33
CA GLU A 59 -8.97 -19.67 -10.50
C GLU A 59 -9.67 -20.42 -9.34
N PHE A 60 -10.80 -19.91 -8.87
CA PHE A 60 -11.49 -20.41 -7.68
C PHE A 60 -12.82 -21.12 -7.98
N ASP A 61 -13.17 -21.37 -9.25
CA ASP A 61 -14.37 -22.12 -9.66
C ASP A 61 -14.42 -23.51 -9.00
N GLU A 62 -13.26 -24.12 -8.79
CA GLU A 62 -13.10 -25.48 -8.25
C GLU A 62 -12.71 -25.48 -6.75
N LEU A 63 -12.80 -24.34 -6.05
CA LEU A 63 -12.56 -24.31 -4.61
C LEU A 63 -13.62 -25.20 -3.92
N PRO A 64 -13.22 -26.20 -3.12
CA PRO A 64 -14.18 -27.18 -2.59
C PRO A 64 -15.14 -26.49 -1.62
N VAL A 65 -16.44 -26.59 -1.89
CA VAL A 65 -17.51 -26.28 -0.93
C VAL A 65 -18.18 -27.60 -0.57
N ARG A 66 -17.87 -28.10 0.63
CA ARG A 66 -18.37 -29.40 1.10
C ARG A 66 -19.78 -29.25 1.65
N HIS A 67 -20.49 -30.36 1.78
CA HIS A 67 -21.84 -30.36 2.34
C HIS A 67 -21.86 -29.76 3.76
N ASN A 68 -22.81 -28.85 4.01
CA ASN A 68 -22.99 -28.06 5.22
C ASN A 68 -21.97 -26.92 5.42
N GLU A 69 -21.03 -26.70 4.50
CA GLU A 69 -20.14 -25.54 4.57
C GLU A 69 -20.88 -24.23 4.28
N GLU A 70 -22.05 -24.25 3.65
CA GLU A 70 -22.91 -23.07 3.47
C GLU A 70 -23.30 -22.42 4.81
N HIS A 71 -23.58 -23.22 5.84
CA HIS A 71 -23.88 -22.72 7.18
C HIS A 71 -22.62 -22.23 7.91
N LEU A 72 -21.48 -22.85 7.65
CA LEU A 72 -20.19 -22.40 8.21
C LEU A 72 -19.75 -21.08 7.56
N ASN A 73 -19.99 -20.91 6.26
CA ASN A 73 -19.73 -19.69 5.52
C ASN A 73 -20.66 -18.56 5.97
N GLU A 74 -21.93 -18.86 6.23
CA GLU A 74 -22.89 -17.91 6.81
C GLU A 74 -22.40 -17.40 8.18
N ALA A 75 -22.09 -18.31 9.10
CA ALA A 75 -21.58 -17.93 10.43
C ALA A 75 -20.24 -17.17 10.35
N LEU A 76 -19.33 -17.61 9.48
CA LEU A 76 -18.06 -16.92 9.27
C LEU A 76 -18.26 -15.52 8.67
N SER A 77 -19.20 -15.35 7.75
CA SER A 77 -19.57 -14.07 7.15
C SER A 77 -20.09 -13.07 8.18
N GLU A 78 -20.82 -13.53 9.20
CA GLU A 78 -21.29 -12.67 10.29
C GLU A 78 -20.14 -12.08 11.11
N ASP A 79 -19.08 -12.87 11.34
CA ASP A 79 -17.92 -12.50 12.15
C ASP A 79 -16.88 -11.65 11.40
N LEU A 80 -16.85 -11.69 10.06
CA LEU A 80 -15.86 -10.98 9.23
C LEU A 80 -16.30 -9.56 8.88
N MET A 81 -15.34 -8.69 8.52
CA MET A 81 -15.61 -7.26 8.34
C MET A 81 -16.63 -6.94 7.24
N TRP A 82 -16.48 -7.52 6.05
CA TRP A 82 -17.32 -7.19 4.89
C TRP A 82 -18.45 -8.19 4.69
N GLY A 83 -18.28 -9.43 5.16
CA GLY A 83 -19.22 -10.51 4.98
C GLY A 83 -19.05 -11.19 3.62
N ALA A 84 -20.14 -11.73 3.07
CA ALA A 84 -20.11 -12.50 1.83
C ALA A 84 -19.81 -11.67 0.55
N ASP A 85 -19.97 -10.36 0.60
CA ASP A 85 -19.75 -9.46 -0.54
C ASP A 85 -19.21 -8.08 -0.12
N VAL A 86 -19.19 -7.14 -1.07
CA VAL A 86 -18.72 -5.77 -0.86
C VAL A 86 -19.85 -4.77 -0.56
N SER A 87 -21.09 -5.21 -0.37
CA SER A 87 -22.23 -4.30 -0.19
C SER A 87 -22.08 -3.47 1.08
N SER A 88 -21.62 -4.09 2.17
CA SER A 88 -21.43 -3.46 3.48
C SER A 88 -20.36 -2.37 3.45
N VAL A 89 -19.27 -2.60 2.72
CA VAL A 89 -18.19 -1.63 2.57
C VAL A 89 -18.57 -0.54 1.58
N LEU A 90 -19.34 -0.81 0.52
CA LEU A 90 -19.73 0.23 -0.44
C LEU A 90 -20.85 1.12 0.08
N ASN A 91 -21.80 0.55 0.82
CA ASN A 91 -22.98 1.23 1.35
C ASN A 91 -23.12 0.99 2.86
N PRO A 92 -22.30 1.66 3.70
CA PRO A 92 -22.30 1.42 5.14
C PRO A 92 -23.65 1.73 5.80
N ASP A 93 -24.42 2.67 5.24
CA ASP A 93 -25.73 3.08 5.78
C ASP A 93 -26.86 2.07 5.50
N HIS A 94 -26.69 1.19 4.51
CA HIS A 94 -27.72 0.24 4.08
C HIS A 94 -27.63 -1.12 4.77
N GLY A 95 -26.68 -1.30 5.70
CA GLY A 95 -26.46 -2.55 6.41
C GLY A 95 -26.02 -3.70 5.49
N ARG A 96 -25.92 -4.90 6.04
CA ARG A 96 -25.64 -6.11 5.25
C ARG A 96 -26.92 -6.56 4.56
N SER A 97 -26.85 -6.80 3.25
CA SER A 97 -27.96 -7.43 2.53
C SER A 97 -28.16 -8.86 3.04
N HIS A 98 -29.41 -9.32 3.11
CA HIS A 98 -29.67 -10.73 3.40
C HIS A 98 -29.14 -11.58 2.24
N VAL A 99 -28.24 -12.51 2.55
CA VAL A 99 -27.61 -13.40 1.58
C VAL A 99 -28.23 -14.79 1.74
N ASN A 100 -28.73 -15.38 0.64
CA ASN A 100 -29.29 -16.74 0.68
C ASN A 100 -28.19 -17.80 0.82
N LEU A 101 -28.53 -18.98 1.34
CA LEU A 101 -27.62 -20.12 1.48
C LEU A 101 -26.99 -20.55 0.15
N ASP A 102 -27.67 -20.37 -0.99
CA ASP A 102 -27.11 -20.66 -2.31
C ASP A 102 -25.83 -19.84 -2.59
N VAL A 103 -25.80 -18.57 -2.14
CA VAL A 103 -24.60 -17.73 -2.27
C VAL A 103 -23.52 -18.20 -1.28
N MET A 104 -23.91 -18.66 -0.10
CA MET A 104 -22.95 -19.24 0.87
C MET A 104 -22.41 -20.59 0.42
N ALA A 105 -23.06 -21.26 -0.52
CA ALA A 105 -22.58 -22.47 -1.17
C ALA A 105 -21.63 -22.19 -2.36
N ASP A 106 -21.44 -20.92 -2.72
CA ASP A 106 -20.61 -20.53 -3.86
C ASP A 106 -19.09 -20.59 -3.54
N PRO A 107 -18.26 -21.22 -4.39
CA PRO A 107 -16.80 -21.26 -4.23
C PRO A 107 -16.14 -19.88 -4.12
N HIS A 108 -16.62 -18.88 -4.86
CA HIS A 108 -16.10 -17.51 -4.84
C HIS A 108 -16.45 -16.80 -3.53
N THR A 109 -17.66 -17.02 -3.01
CA THR A 109 -18.04 -16.51 -1.68
C THR A 109 -17.14 -17.11 -0.61
N LYS A 110 -16.93 -18.43 -0.61
CA LYS A 110 -15.98 -19.07 0.29
C LYS A 110 -14.58 -18.47 0.14
N CYS A 111 -14.07 -18.32 -1.09
CA CYS A 111 -12.77 -17.69 -1.35
C CYS A 111 -12.65 -16.30 -0.72
N PHE A 112 -13.66 -15.44 -0.91
CA PHE A 112 -13.66 -14.08 -0.37
C PHE A 112 -13.68 -14.05 1.16
N LEU A 113 -14.45 -14.94 1.81
CA LEU A 113 -14.46 -15.09 3.26
C LEU A 113 -13.11 -15.58 3.80
N LEU A 114 -12.47 -16.54 3.14
CA LEU A 114 -11.16 -17.04 3.54
C LEU A 114 -10.06 -15.97 3.43
N LEU A 115 -10.13 -15.09 2.42
CA LEU A 115 -9.21 -13.96 2.28
C LEU A 115 -9.36 -12.95 3.42
N GLN A 116 -10.60 -12.59 3.76
CA GLN A 116 -10.89 -11.75 4.92
C GLN A 116 -10.37 -12.40 6.21
N ALA A 117 -10.72 -13.66 6.46
CA ALA A 117 -10.29 -14.40 7.65
C ALA A 117 -8.76 -14.47 7.77
N TYR A 118 -8.05 -14.62 6.64
CA TYR A 118 -6.59 -14.63 6.61
C TYR A 118 -5.99 -13.30 7.09
N LEU A 119 -6.51 -12.18 6.58
CA LEU A 119 -6.05 -10.83 6.90
C LEU A 119 -6.40 -10.42 8.33
N GLU A 120 -7.61 -10.74 8.78
CA GLU A 120 -8.10 -10.48 10.14
C GLU A 120 -7.49 -11.40 11.21
N LYS A 121 -6.86 -12.51 10.78
CA LYS A 121 -6.40 -13.58 11.68
C LYS A 121 -7.59 -14.19 12.44
N ALA A 122 -8.75 -14.27 11.79
CA ALA A 122 -9.96 -14.83 12.36
C ALA A 122 -9.82 -16.33 12.63
N LYS A 123 -10.63 -16.84 13.56
CA LYS A 123 -10.66 -18.27 13.88
C LYS A 123 -11.43 -19.00 12.77
N LEU A 124 -10.76 -19.94 12.09
CA LEU A 124 -11.40 -20.74 11.06
C LEU A 124 -12.28 -21.84 11.68
N PRO A 125 -13.44 -22.18 11.08
CA PRO A 125 -14.40 -23.12 11.67
C PRO A 125 -13.85 -24.54 11.84
N ILE A 126 -13.12 -25.04 10.83
CA ILE A 126 -12.61 -26.42 10.76
C ILE A 126 -11.23 -26.48 10.10
N SER A 127 -10.54 -27.63 10.21
CA SER A 127 -9.20 -27.82 9.64
C SER A 127 -9.13 -27.68 8.13
N ASP A 128 -10.20 -28.07 7.42
CA ASP A 128 -10.23 -27.98 5.96
C ASP A 128 -10.12 -26.53 5.49
N TYR A 129 -10.74 -25.59 6.21
CA TYR A 129 -10.62 -24.16 5.91
C TYR A 129 -9.17 -23.68 6.02
N ILE A 130 -8.34 -24.26 6.88
CA ILE A 130 -6.91 -23.90 6.97
C ILE A 130 -6.18 -24.25 5.67
N ASN A 131 -6.46 -25.43 5.12
CA ASN A 131 -5.86 -25.89 3.86
C ASN A 131 -6.41 -25.11 2.67
N ASP A 132 -7.72 -24.86 2.66
CA ASP A 132 -8.39 -24.07 1.62
C ASP A 132 -7.87 -22.62 1.64
N THR A 133 -7.72 -21.99 2.82
CA THR A 133 -7.13 -20.64 2.95
C THR A 133 -5.71 -20.60 2.42
N ARG A 134 -4.89 -21.61 2.73
CA ARG A 134 -3.51 -21.67 2.22
C ARG A 134 -3.48 -21.72 0.70
N THR A 135 -4.31 -22.57 0.10
CA THR A 135 -4.43 -22.69 -1.35
C THR A 135 -4.85 -21.38 -2.00
N VAL A 136 -5.84 -20.69 -1.43
CA VAL A 136 -6.32 -19.39 -1.88
C VAL A 136 -5.22 -18.33 -1.79
N VAL A 137 -4.58 -18.18 -0.62
CA VAL A 137 -3.55 -17.16 -0.37
C VAL A 137 -2.31 -17.34 -1.24
N ASP A 138 -1.91 -18.59 -1.52
CA ASP A 138 -0.76 -18.89 -2.37
C ASP A 138 -0.95 -18.39 -3.82
N GLN A 139 -2.20 -18.24 -4.30
CA GLN A 139 -2.49 -17.69 -5.64
C GLN A 139 -2.53 -16.16 -5.69
N ILE A 140 -2.73 -15.48 -4.56
CA ILE A 140 -2.96 -14.02 -4.53
C ILE A 140 -1.82 -13.19 -5.15
N PRO A 141 -0.52 -13.46 -4.88
CA PRO A 141 0.55 -12.67 -5.48
C PRO A 141 0.52 -12.69 -7.02
N ARG A 142 0.24 -13.86 -7.61
CA ARG A 142 0.15 -14.03 -9.07
C ARG A 142 -1.07 -13.32 -9.66
N LEU A 143 -2.24 -13.46 -9.02
CA LEU A 143 -3.47 -12.83 -9.49
C LEU A 143 -3.39 -11.29 -9.39
N LEU A 144 -2.86 -10.75 -8.30
CA LEU A 144 -2.60 -9.32 -8.15
C LEU A 144 -1.57 -8.81 -9.18
N ALA A 145 -0.55 -9.61 -9.53
CA ALA A 145 0.39 -9.26 -10.59
C ALA A 145 -0.28 -9.23 -11.98
N ALA A 146 -1.16 -10.18 -12.27
CA ALA A 146 -1.92 -10.21 -13.52
C ALA A 146 -2.88 -9.00 -13.63
N MET A 147 -3.61 -8.68 -12.57
CA MET A 147 -4.49 -7.52 -12.53
C MET A 147 -3.72 -6.20 -12.64
N TYR A 148 -2.56 -6.11 -12.00
CA TYR A 148 -1.65 -4.97 -12.14
C TYR A 148 -1.16 -4.82 -13.58
N TYR A 149 -0.78 -5.92 -14.24
CA TYR A 149 -0.35 -5.89 -15.64
C TYR A 149 -1.46 -5.43 -16.59
N ILE A 150 -2.70 -5.88 -16.37
CA ILE A 150 -3.87 -5.39 -17.12
C ILE A 150 -4.08 -3.89 -16.88
N ALA A 151 -3.97 -3.44 -15.63
CA ALA A 151 -4.08 -2.01 -15.31
C ALA A 151 -2.96 -1.18 -15.96
N LEU A 152 -1.76 -1.74 -16.18
CA LEU A 152 -0.67 -1.03 -16.87
C LEU A 152 -0.96 -0.76 -18.35
N ASP A 153 -1.71 -1.62 -19.04
CA ASP A 153 -2.01 -1.43 -20.47
C ASP A 153 -2.90 -0.18 -20.70
N ASP A 154 -3.71 0.17 -19.71
CA ASP A 154 -4.61 1.33 -19.68
C ASP A 154 -3.92 2.65 -19.26
N THR A 155 -2.68 2.91 -19.69
CA THR A 155 -1.85 4.03 -19.20
C THR A 155 -2.54 5.40 -19.24
N THR A 156 -3.34 5.70 -20.27
CA THR A 156 -3.94 7.02 -20.49
C THR A 156 -5.28 7.24 -19.78
N ILE A 157 -5.85 6.21 -19.12
CA ILE A 157 -7.15 6.33 -18.46
C ILE A 157 -6.99 7.09 -17.14
N ALA A 158 -7.87 8.06 -16.90
CA ALA A 158 -7.91 8.82 -15.66
C ALA A 158 -8.07 7.90 -14.44
N GLY A 159 -7.40 8.22 -13.33
CA GLY A 159 -7.44 7.43 -12.09
C GLY A 159 -6.56 6.16 -12.08
N ASN A 160 -5.96 5.79 -13.21
CA ASN A 160 -5.14 4.57 -13.29
C ASN A 160 -3.87 4.65 -12.43
N PHE A 161 -3.31 5.85 -12.24
CA PHE A 161 -2.20 6.08 -11.31
C PHE A 161 -2.57 5.70 -9.87
N ASP A 162 -3.77 6.08 -9.41
CA ASP A 162 -4.21 5.82 -8.04
C ASP A 162 -4.57 4.34 -7.82
N LEU A 163 -5.11 3.67 -8.84
CA LEU A 163 -5.34 2.23 -8.86
C LEU A 163 -4.03 1.45 -8.74
N LEU A 164 -3.00 1.80 -9.52
CA LEU A 164 -1.70 1.14 -9.43
C LEU A 164 -1.02 1.35 -8.07
N CYS A 165 -1.25 2.51 -7.44
CA CYS A 165 -0.84 2.71 -6.06
C CYS A 165 -1.52 1.73 -5.10
N GLN A 166 -2.81 1.40 -5.32
CA GLN A 166 -3.53 0.46 -4.47
C GLN A 166 -2.98 -0.95 -4.56
N PHE A 167 -2.56 -1.42 -5.75
CA PHE A 167 -1.92 -2.73 -5.86
C PHE A 167 -0.67 -2.85 -4.98
N SER A 168 0.21 -1.86 -4.98
CA SER A 168 1.40 -1.87 -4.11
C SER A 168 1.03 -1.88 -2.62
N ARG A 169 0.01 -1.10 -2.22
CA ARG A 169 -0.47 -1.06 -0.83
C ARG A 169 -1.11 -2.37 -0.39
N ILE A 170 -1.88 -3.03 -1.27
CA ILE A 170 -2.48 -4.34 -1.00
C ILE A 170 -1.39 -5.40 -0.84
N ARG A 171 -0.37 -5.39 -1.70
CA ARG A 171 0.80 -6.28 -1.53
C ARG A 171 1.46 -6.08 -0.16
N ALA A 172 1.61 -4.82 0.29
CA ALA A 172 2.15 -4.52 1.62
C ALA A 172 1.24 -5.03 2.77
N ILE A 173 -0.08 -4.99 2.60
CA ILE A 173 -1.05 -5.55 3.55
C ILE A 173 -0.88 -7.07 3.67
N PHE A 174 -0.72 -7.78 2.55
CA PHE A 174 -0.46 -9.23 2.56
C PHE A 174 0.90 -9.57 3.16
N ALA A 175 1.96 -8.84 2.77
CA ALA A 175 3.31 -9.07 3.26
C ALA A 175 3.45 -8.85 4.77
N THR A 176 2.81 -7.79 5.29
CA THR A 176 2.86 -7.45 6.72
C THR A 176 1.80 -8.16 7.55
N ARG A 177 0.74 -8.67 6.91
CA ARG A 177 -0.46 -9.22 7.55
C ARG A 177 -1.05 -8.26 8.59
N THR A 178 -1.23 -7.00 8.16
CA THR A 178 -1.83 -5.91 8.94
C THR A 178 -2.96 -5.24 8.17
N MET A 179 -4.11 -5.03 8.82
CA MET A 179 -5.29 -4.39 8.21
C MET A 179 -5.08 -2.90 7.93
N VAL A 180 -5.91 -2.31 7.07
CA VAL A 180 -5.79 -0.91 6.61
C VAL A 180 -5.83 0.10 7.76
N ASP A 181 -6.62 -0.16 8.80
CA ASP A 181 -6.83 0.67 9.99
C ASP A 181 -5.75 0.46 11.07
N ALA A 182 -5.01 -0.65 11.00
CA ALA A 182 -3.92 -0.92 11.91
C ALA A 182 -2.75 0.04 11.68
N ASP A 183 -2.18 0.54 12.79
CA ASP A 183 -1.02 1.41 12.71
C ASP A 183 0.19 0.67 12.13
N PRO A 184 0.93 1.25 11.16
CA PRO A 184 2.09 0.60 10.55
C PRO A 184 3.15 0.14 11.56
N LEU A 185 3.27 0.76 12.73
CA LEU A 185 4.23 0.31 13.75
C LEU A 185 3.93 -1.10 14.24
N SER A 186 2.67 -1.58 14.17
CA SER A 186 2.28 -2.94 14.56
C SER A 186 2.98 -4.05 13.78
N GLN A 187 3.51 -3.75 12.59
CA GLN A 187 4.29 -4.70 11.80
C GLN A 187 5.68 -4.95 12.41
N LEU A 188 6.15 -4.06 13.29
CA LEU A 188 7.51 -4.07 13.82
C LEU A 188 7.61 -4.80 15.16
N SER A 189 8.68 -5.58 15.33
CA SER A 189 9.00 -6.22 16.61
C SER A 189 9.12 -5.18 17.74
N GLY A 190 8.47 -5.45 18.88
CA GLY A 190 8.46 -4.56 20.04
C GLY A 190 7.23 -3.65 20.12
N PHE A 191 6.50 -3.47 19.01
CA PHE A 191 5.26 -2.68 18.96
C PHE A 191 4.04 -3.60 19.07
N THR A 192 3.82 -4.14 20.26
CA THR A 192 2.59 -4.91 20.55
C THR A 192 1.36 -3.99 20.54
N ASN A 193 0.16 -4.58 20.45
CA ASN A 193 -1.09 -3.82 20.54
C ASN A 193 -1.18 -2.99 21.84
N ASP A 194 -0.66 -3.49 22.96
CA ASP A 194 -0.57 -2.72 24.20
C ASP A 194 0.45 -1.56 24.06
N ALA A 195 1.63 -1.80 23.49
CA ALA A 195 2.62 -0.74 23.25
C ALA A 195 2.03 0.40 22.40
N ILE A 196 1.32 0.09 21.31
CA ILE A 196 0.67 1.08 20.44
C ILE A 196 -0.41 1.84 21.21
N ARG A 197 -1.27 1.15 21.96
CA ARG A 197 -2.29 1.81 22.81
C ARG A 197 -1.65 2.76 23.83
N ARG A 198 -0.54 2.36 24.45
CA ARG A 198 0.21 3.18 25.42
C ARG A 198 0.88 4.38 24.76
N LEU A 199 1.47 4.21 23.57
CA LEU A 199 2.01 5.31 22.76
C LEU A 199 0.93 6.33 22.39
N ALA A 200 -0.22 5.86 21.90
CA ALA A 200 -1.36 6.70 21.56
C ALA A 200 -1.85 7.51 22.78
N ASN A 201 -1.98 6.86 23.95
CA ASN A 201 -2.39 7.52 25.18
C ASN A 201 -1.35 8.54 25.67
N GLY A 202 -0.06 8.21 25.59
CA GLY A 202 1.03 9.13 25.92
C GLY A 202 1.06 10.36 25.00
N ALA A 203 0.77 10.18 23.71
CA ALA A 203 0.71 11.26 22.73
C ALA A 203 -0.48 12.18 23.02
N LYS A 204 -1.68 11.60 23.23
CA LYS A 204 -2.89 12.32 23.63
C LYS A 204 -2.70 13.13 24.91
N SER A 205 -2.09 12.54 25.94
CA SER A 205 -1.79 13.24 27.20
C SER A 205 -0.89 14.46 27.02
N ARG A 206 -0.08 14.49 25.96
CA ARG A 206 0.80 15.61 25.61
C ARG A 206 0.23 16.53 24.53
N LYS A 207 -1.03 16.33 24.13
CA LYS A 207 -1.67 17.04 23.01
C LYS A 207 -0.84 16.96 21.73
N LYS A 208 -0.23 15.80 21.48
CA LYS A 208 0.54 15.50 20.26
C LYS A 208 -0.11 14.32 19.52
N ASN A 209 0.16 14.24 18.23
CA ASN A 209 -0.18 13.07 17.43
C ASN A 209 0.75 11.89 17.78
N MET A 210 0.26 10.68 17.55
CA MET A 210 1.08 9.48 17.67
C MET A 210 2.18 9.53 16.60
N PRO A 211 3.44 9.23 16.94
CA PRO A 211 4.51 9.29 15.96
C PRO A 211 4.31 8.21 14.90
N SER A 212 4.49 8.58 13.63
CA SER A 212 4.44 7.64 12.51
C SER A 212 5.76 6.87 12.38
N LEU A 213 5.75 5.75 11.66
CA LEU A 213 6.97 5.03 11.32
C LEU A 213 7.95 5.92 10.54
N TRP A 214 7.45 6.68 9.56
CA TRP A 214 8.25 7.66 8.82
C TRP A 214 8.92 8.68 9.75
N GLU A 215 8.17 9.25 10.70
CA GLU A 215 8.69 10.26 11.64
C GLU A 215 9.82 9.68 12.50
N LEU A 216 9.61 8.50 13.10
CA LEU A 216 10.64 7.83 13.90
C LEU A 216 11.86 7.46 13.06
N ARG A 217 11.66 7.03 11.83
CA ARG A 217 12.76 6.59 10.97
C ARG A 217 13.56 7.75 10.36
N SER A 218 12.94 8.92 10.20
CA SER A 218 13.55 10.13 9.63
C SER A 218 14.37 10.93 10.64
N GLN A 219 14.21 10.69 11.94
CA GLN A 219 14.96 11.36 13.00
C GLN A 219 16.24 10.58 13.35
N SER A 220 17.08 11.15 14.22
CA SER A 220 18.22 10.41 14.78
C SER A 220 17.72 9.34 15.77
N ARG A 221 18.50 8.26 15.92
CA ARG A 221 18.19 7.19 16.88
C ARG A 221 18.02 7.71 18.31
N ALA A 222 18.83 8.72 18.69
CA ALA A 222 18.75 9.34 20.01
C ALA A 222 17.43 10.11 20.21
N ASP A 223 17.00 10.86 19.20
CA ASP A 223 15.75 11.65 19.26
C ASP A 223 14.53 10.73 19.29
N SER A 224 14.54 9.67 18.47
CA SER A 224 13.50 8.63 18.49
C SER A 224 13.44 7.90 19.83
N ALA A 225 14.60 7.62 20.42
CA ALA A 225 14.68 7.01 21.75
C ALA A 225 14.08 7.93 22.81
N ALA A 226 14.40 9.23 22.77
CA ALA A 226 13.87 10.23 23.69
C ALA A 226 12.34 10.37 23.54
N LEU A 227 11.83 10.38 22.31
CA LEU A 227 10.41 10.45 22.02
C LEU A 227 9.66 9.22 22.56
N LEU A 228 10.13 8.01 22.26
CA LEU A 228 9.52 6.76 22.73
C LEU A 228 9.60 6.64 24.27
N LYS A 229 10.76 6.88 24.88
CA LYS A 229 10.92 6.86 26.36
C LYS A 229 10.05 7.90 27.03
N GLY A 230 9.90 9.06 26.40
CA GLY A 230 8.95 10.08 26.82
C GLY A 230 7.53 9.50 26.82
N LEU A 231 7.03 9.03 25.68
CA LEU A 231 5.64 8.55 25.53
C LEU A 231 5.31 7.34 26.41
N LEU A 232 6.29 6.47 26.65
CA LEU A 232 6.17 5.26 27.46
C LEU A 232 6.65 5.43 28.91
N LYS A 233 6.75 6.67 29.41
CA LYS A 233 7.25 6.93 30.77
C LYS A 233 6.48 6.13 31.82
N GLY A 234 7.21 5.36 32.63
CA GLY A 234 6.64 4.51 33.68
C GLY A 234 6.13 3.14 33.21
N GLN A 235 6.24 2.84 31.91
CA GLN A 235 5.92 1.53 31.34
C GLN A 235 7.19 0.68 31.18
N ARG A 236 7.06 -0.64 31.28
CA ARG A 236 8.17 -1.59 31.09
C ARG A 236 8.15 -2.12 29.66
N PHE A 237 8.62 -1.31 28.72
CA PHE A 237 8.86 -1.74 27.33
C PHE A 237 10.33 -1.69 27.00
N ASP A 238 10.77 -2.62 26.16
CA ASP A 238 12.13 -2.65 25.61
C ASP A 238 12.23 -1.68 24.43
N VAL A 239 12.55 -0.41 24.74
CA VAL A 239 12.67 0.65 23.74
C VAL A 239 13.83 0.39 22.78
N GLU A 240 14.91 -0.26 23.21
CA GLU A 240 16.02 -0.58 22.31
C GLU A 240 15.60 -1.59 21.26
N ARG A 241 14.83 -2.62 21.63
CA ARG A 241 14.25 -3.56 20.66
C ARG A 241 13.28 -2.89 19.68
N MET A 242 12.54 -1.88 20.12
CA MET A 242 11.67 -1.07 19.26
C MET A 242 12.48 -0.20 18.29
N LEU A 243 13.57 0.43 18.75
CA LEU A 243 14.45 1.21 17.88
C LEU A 243 15.15 0.30 16.88
N ASP A 244 15.63 -0.86 17.30
CA ASP A 244 16.22 -1.87 16.42
C ASP A 244 15.27 -2.32 15.31
N SER A 245 13.95 -2.38 15.57
CA SER A 245 12.98 -2.71 14.52
C SER A 245 12.69 -1.53 13.60
N VAL A 246 12.61 -0.30 14.13
CA VAL A 246 12.43 0.92 13.32
C VAL A 246 13.63 1.14 12.40
N TYR A 247 14.85 1.17 12.93
CA TYR A 247 16.05 1.52 12.16
C TYR A 247 16.56 0.40 11.24
N ALA A 248 16.07 -0.84 11.43
CA ALA A 248 16.24 -1.90 10.46
C ALA A 248 15.42 -1.67 9.17
N THR A 249 14.37 -0.85 9.20
CA THR A 249 13.61 -0.51 7.98
C THR A 249 14.42 0.44 7.08
N PRO A 250 14.34 0.29 5.74
CA PRO A 250 15.06 1.17 4.82
C PRO A 250 14.46 2.57 4.88
N LEU A 251 15.31 3.60 4.94
CA LEU A 251 14.90 4.97 4.66
C LEU A 251 15.48 5.34 3.31
N TYR A 252 14.65 5.87 2.43
CA TYR A 252 15.10 6.33 1.13
C TYR A 252 14.79 7.83 0.95
N SER A 253 15.68 8.50 0.24
CA SER A 253 15.59 9.91 -0.11
C SER A 253 15.88 10.10 -1.60
N VAL A 254 15.40 11.21 -2.16
CA VAL A 254 15.66 11.58 -3.55
C VAL A 254 16.75 12.65 -3.55
N GLU A 255 17.95 12.31 -4.02
CA GLU A 255 19.05 13.27 -4.14
C GLU A 255 18.91 14.16 -5.39
N GLU A 256 18.39 13.57 -6.47
CA GLU A 256 18.29 14.23 -7.77
C GLU A 256 17.06 13.70 -8.51
N ALA A 257 16.27 14.62 -9.06
CA ALA A 257 15.17 14.34 -9.98
C ALA A 257 15.23 15.36 -11.11
N LYS A 258 15.73 14.94 -12.28
CA LYS A 258 15.91 15.80 -13.46
C LYS A 258 14.99 15.36 -14.59
N VAL A 259 14.19 16.30 -15.07
CA VAL A 259 13.35 16.12 -16.25
C VAL A 259 14.12 16.62 -17.47
N SER A 260 14.05 15.87 -18.56
CA SER A 260 14.55 16.26 -19.87
C SER A 260 13.53 15.91 -20.94
N HIS A 261 13.53 16.69 -22.00
CA HIS A 261 12.62 16.56 -23.12
C HIS A 261 13.40 16.30 -24.40
N GLU A 262 13.01 15.25 -25.13
CA GLU A 262 13.57 14.93 -26.43
C GLU A 262 12.42 14.69 -27.42
N VAL A 263 12.62 15.14 -28.67
CA VAL A 263 11.71 14.83 -29.77
C VAL A 263 12.30 13.69 -30.56
N ASP A 264 11.60 12.55 -30.59
CA ASP A 264 11.98 11.43 -31.45
C ASP A 264 11.76 11.85 -32.90
N LYS A 265 12.86 12.13 -33.60
CA LYS A 265 12.85 12.61 -34.99
C LYS A 265 12.26 11.61 -35.98
N ALA A 266 12.21 10.31 -35.65
CA ALA A 266 11.67 9.28 -36.52
C ALA A 266 10.14 9.17 -36.41
N LEU A 267 9.60 9.32 -35.18
CA LEU A 267 8.17 9.15 -34.90
C LEU A 267 7.42 10.49 -34.73
N GLY A 268 8.13 11.62 -34.67
CA GLY A 268 7.56 12.93 -34.33
C GLY A 268 6.98 13.00 -32.92
N LYS A 269 7.27 12.00 -32.07
CA LYS A 269 6.72 11.89 -30.71
C LYS A 269 7.60 12.63 -29.71
N SER A 270 6.93 13.34 -28.81
CA SER A 270 7.54 14.11 -27.74
C SER A 270 7.76 13.19 -26.53
N VAL A 271 9.01 12.85 -26.21
CA VAL A 271 9.35 11.91 -25.13
C VAL A 271 10.00 12.66 -23.97
N GLY A 272 9.43 12.50 -22.78
CA GLY A 272 10.02 12.95 -21.54
C GLY A 272 10.88 11.86 -20.91
N LYS A 273 12.01 12.25 -20.30
CA LYS A 273 12.83 11.38 -19.44
C LYS A 273 12.98 12.03 -18.07
N LEU A 274 12.66 11.26 -17.03
CA LEU A 274 12.89 11.63 -15.64
C LEU A 274 14.01 10.74 -15.08
N ALA A 275 15.19 11.34 -14.90
CA ALA A 275 16.34 10.71 -14.26
C ALA A 275 16.30 10.96 -12.75
N ILE A 276 16.28 9.88 -11.97
CA ILE A 276 16.15 9.91 -10.51
C ILE A 276 17.35 9.20 -9.89
N THR A 277 17.95 9.83 -8.88
CA THR A 277 18.92 9.19 -7.99
C THR A 277 18.30 9.03 -6.62
N VAL A 278 18.04 7.77 -6.23
CA VAL A 278 17.51 7.40 -4.92
C VAL A 278 18.67 6.96 -4.03
N GLU A 279 18.85 7.62 -2.89
CA GLU A 279 19.74 7.18 -1.83
C GLU A 279 18.97 6.32 -0.85
N ILE A 280 19.51 5.14 -0.51
CA ILE A 280 18.90 4.22 0.45
C ILE A 280 19.84 4.04 1.64
N GLN A 281 19.32 4.28 2.83
CA GLN A 281 20.02 4.22 4.09
C GLN A 281 19.52 3.04 4.94
N TYR A 282 20.47 2.27 5.48
CA TYR A 282 20.23 1.14 6.38
C TYR A 282 20.97 1.36 7.70
N GLU A 283 20.35 1.03 8.83
CA GLU A 283 21.10 0.79 10.06
C GLU A 283 21.36 -0.71 10.19
N ASN A 284 22.62 -1.09 10.34
CA ASN A 284 23.01 -2.49 10.47
C ASN A 284 22.71 -2.99 11.88
N VAL A 285 21.50 -3.51 12.08
CA VAL A 285 21.10 -4.11 13.37
C VAL A 285 21.61 -5.55 13.44
N LYS A 286 22.25 -5.91 14.56
CA LYS A 286 22.72 -7.28 14.83
C LYS A 286 21.53 -8.19 15.17
N ARG A 287 20.73 -8.59 14.17
CA ARG A 287 19.72 -9.65 14.34
C ARG A 287 20.31 -11.03 13.98
N GLY A 288 19.82 -12.06 14.68
CA GLY A 288 20.10 -13.46 14.32
C GLY A 288 19.30 -13.87 13.09
N ARG A 289 19.86 -14.78 12.28
CA ARG A 289 19.31 -15.21 10.99
C ARG A 289 17.84 -15.64 11.08
N SER A 290 16.94 -14.92 10.42
CA SER A 290 15.57 -15.35 10.11
C SER A 290 15.45 -15.85 8.66
N ARG A 291 14.43 -16.69 8.39
CA ARG A 291 14.18 -17.32 7.08
C ARG A 291 13.77 -16.32 5.98
N ASP A 292 13.26 -15.15 6.35
CA ASP A 292 12.86 -14.06 5.44
C ASP A 292 14.02 -13.09 5.09
N GLU A 293 15.24 -13.33 5.56
CA GLU A 293 16.36 -12.38 5.38
C GLU A 293 16.88 -12.29 3.94
N ASP A 294 16.72 -13.34 3.14
CA ASP A 294 17.26 -13.41 1.78
C ASP A 294 16.30 -12.82 0.72
N THR A 295 15.04 -12.55 1.07
CA THR A 295 14.06 -11.98 0.14
C THR A 295 14.17 -10.46 0.11
N PRO A 296 14.55 -9.83 -1.01
CA PRO A 296 14.65 -8.38 -1.06
C PRO A 296 13.29 -7.71 -0.88
N LEU A 297 13.30 -6.48 -0.36
CA LEU A 297 12.14 -5.60 -0.35
C LEU A 297 11.94 -5.01 -1.74
N THR A 298 10.67 -4.77 -2.08
CA THR A 298 10.25 -4.24 -3.36
C THR A 298 9.75 -2.82 -3.17
N LEU A 299 10.41 -1.87 -3.84
CA LEU A 299 10.00 -0.47 -3.90
C LEU A 299 9.47 -0.15 -5.30
N THR A 300 8.17 0.06 -5.41
CA THR A 300 7.52 0.42 -6.66
C THR A 300 7.50 1.94 -6.81
N VAL A 301 8.01 2.42 -7.94
CA VAL A 301 8.11 3.84 -8.31
C VAL A 301 7.08 4.09 -9.40
N LEU A 302 6.11 4.97 -9.12
CA LEU A 302 5.04 5.33 -10.04
C LEU A 302 5.11 6.81 -10.36
N LEU A 303 5.09 7.15 -11.65
CA LEU A 303 4.99 8.51 -12.14
C LEU A 303 3.61 8.69 -12.77
N GLY A 304 2.87 9.71 -12.34
CA GLY A 304 1.55 10.03 -12.86
C GLY A 304 1.31 11.52 -13.06
N THR A 305 0.27 11.84 -13.81
CA THR A 305 -0.18 13.22 -13.98
C THR A 305 -0.85 13.74 -12.71
N ARG A 306 -0.72 15.03 -12.42
CA ARG A 306 -1.22 15.61 -11.17
C ARG A 306 -2.73 15.75 -11.15
N LEU A 307 -3.35 16.18 -12.26
CA LEU A 307 -4.79 16.42 -12.35
C LEU A 307 -5.56 15.15 -12.72
N GLN A 308 -5.25 14.57 -13.89
CA GLN A 308 -6.01 13.43 -14.43
C GLN A 308 -5.69 12.10 -13.73
N LYS A 309 -4.61 12.04 -12.93
CA LYS A 309 -4.14 10.81 -12.28
C LYS A 309 -3.96 9.66 -13.28
N SER A 310 -3.49 10.00 -14.48
CA SER A 310 -3.10 9.02 -15.51
C SER A 310 -1.69 8.54 -15.23
N LEU A 311 -1.40 7.28 -15.54
CA LEU A 311 -0.06 6.73 -15.38
C LEU A 311 0.84 7.23 -16.52
N LEU A 312 2.04 7.72 -16.18
CA LEU A 312 3.05 8.14 -17.15
C LEU A 312 4.16 7.11 -17.28
N ALA A 313 4.64 6.57 -16.16
CA ALA A 313 5.67 5.54 -16.13
C ALA A 313 5.64 4.77 -14.81
N HIS A 314 6.18 3.56 -14.81
CA HIS A 314 6.39 2.77 -13.60
C HIS A 314 7.75 2.08 -13.66
N SER A 315 8.30 1.76 -12.49
CA SER A 315 9.49 0.94 -12.36
C SER A 315 9.53 0.35 -10.96
N THR A 316 10.31 -0.71 -10.78
CA THR A 316 10.47 -1.39 -9.48
C THR A 316 11.93 -1.46 -9.12
N LEU A 317 12.26 -1.20 -7.86
CA LEU A 317 13.58 -1.30 -7.28
C LEU A 317 13.61 -2.43 -6.26
N SER A 318 14.58 -3.33 -6.41
CA SER A 318 14.90 -4.34 -5.40
C SER A 318 15.86 -3.75 -4.38
N LEU A 319 15.42 -3.71 -3.12
CA LEU A 319 16.16 -3.20 -1.98
C LEU A 319 16.55 -4.39 -1.09
N PRO A 320 17.81 -4.56 -0.70
CA PRO A 320 18.14 -5.60 0.27
C PRO A 320 17.44 -5.34 1.61
N ARG A 321 17.01 -6.40 2.32
CA ARG A 321 16.45 -6.29 3.68
C ARG A 321 17.48 -5.86 4.73
N ARG A 322 18.78 -5.99 4.41
CA ARG A 322 19.90 -5.61 5.24
C ARG A 322 20.94 -4.85 4.43
N GLY A 323 21.54 -3.81 5.01
CA GLY A 323 22.70 -3.18 4.42
C GLY A 323 23.91 -4.12 4.48
N GLU A 324 24.33 -4.70 3.36
CA GLU A 324 25.62 -5.40 3.29
C GLU A 324 26.81 -4.47 3.62
N LYS A 325 26.61 -3.16 3.46
CA LYS A 325 27.62 -2.11 3.66
C LYS A 325 27.11 -1.04 4.62
N ALA A 326 28.02 -0.45 5.39
CA ALA A 326 27.77 0.66 6.30
C ALA A 326 27.48 2.00 5.59
N SER A 327 27.54 2.03 4.25
CA SER A 327 27.37 3.24 3.43
C SER A 327 26.04 3.22 2.70
N PRO A 328 25.40 4.39 2.52
CA PRO A 328 24.18 4.51 1.74
C PRO A 328 24.40 4.00 0.31
N SER A 329 23.46 3.20 -0.17
CA SER A 329 23.50 2.71 -1.56
C SER A 329 22.71 3.66 -2.45
N LYS A 330 23.30 4.08 -3.57
CA LYS A 330 22.63 4.91 -4.57
C LYS A 330 22.10 4.06 -5.71
N LYS A 331 20.83 4.22 -6.04
CA LYS A 331 20.17 3.59 -7.20
C LYS A 331 19.77 4.69 -8.18
N LYS A 332 20.20 4.54 -9.43
CA LYS A 332 19.79 5.42 -10.53
C LYS A 332 18.67 4.77 -11.31
N LEU A 333 17.69 5.57 -11.68
CA LEU A 333 16.49 5.13 -12.37
C LEU A 333 16.13 6.17 -13.44
N GLU A 334 15.69 5.69 -14.61
CA GLU A 334 15.24 6.54 -15.70
C GLU A 334 13.81 6.11 -16.06
N LEU A 335 12.86 7.04 -15.94
CA LEU A 335 11.48 6.85 -16.37
C LEU A 335 11.25 7.57 -17.67
N LYS A 336 10.79 6.84 -18.70
CA LYS A 336 10.38 7.42 -19.98
C LYS A 336 8.87 7.56 -20.00
N PHE A 337 8.38 8.70 -20.46
CA PHE A 337 6.95 9.00 -20.50
C PHE A 337 6.59 9.83 -21.73
N ASP A 338 5.30 9.85 -22.07
CA ASP A 338 4.77 10.72 -23.11
C ASP A 338 4.66 12.16 -22.60
N TRP A 339 5.42 13.07 -23.20
CA TRP A 339 5.48 14.47 -22.79
C TRP A 339 4.16 15.21 -23.01
N ALA A 340 3.42 14.87 -24.07
CA ALA A 340 2.15 15.52 -24.38
C ALA A 340 1.08 15.14 -23.34
N VAL A 341 1.03 13.87 -22.94
CA VAL A 341 0.14 13.41 -21.86
C VAL A 341 0.51 14.05 -20.53
N ALA A 342 1.81 14.13 -20.22
CA ALA A 342 2.29 14.78 -19.00
C ALA A 342 1.91 16.27 -18.93
N ASN A 343 2.08 17.01 -20.03
CA ASN A 343 1.68 18.42 -20.11
C ASN A 343 0.16 18.59 -20.02
N ALA A 344 -0.62 17.77 -20.75
CA ALA A 344 -2.08 17.85 -20.75
C ALA A 344 -2.69 17.58 -19.36
N GLY A 345 -2.09 16.65 -18.60
CA GLY A 345 -2.52 16.31 -17.25
C GLY A 345 -1.77 17.04 -16.12
N GLY A 346 -0.86 17.96 -16.46
CA GLY A 346 0.10 18.56 -15.53
C GLY A 346 -0.41 19.75 -14.72
N GLY A 347 -1.52 20.38 -15.14
CA GLY A 347 -2.08 21.60 -14.53
C GLY A 347 -1.58 22.91 -15.16
N GLU A 348 -2.02 24.04 -14.59
CA GLU A 348 -1.65 25.39 -15.05
C GLU A 348 -0.18 25.72 -14.72
N GLU A 349 0.38 26.76 -15.36
CA GLU A 349 1.72 27.32 -15.08
C GLU A 349 2.93 26.40 -15.33
N GLY A 350 2.91 25.63 -16.43
CA GLY A 350 4.08 24.86 -16.89
C GLY A 350 4.05 23.37 -16.53
N GLY A 351 3.02 22.92 -15.79
CA GLY A 351 2.73 21.51 -15.58
C GLY A 351 3.62 20.81 -14.55
N SER A 352 3.03 19.92 -13.76
CA SER A 352 3.75 19.08 -12.79
C SER A 352 3.26 17.64 -12.80
N MET A 353 4.16 16.72 -12.49
CA MET A 353 3.89 15.30 -12.32
C MET A 353 3.98 14.92 -10.84
N THR A 354 3.36 13.81 -10.47
CA THR A 354 3.48 13.22 -9.14
C THR A 354 4.27 11.93 -9.24
N LEU A 355 5.37 11.85 -8.49
CA LEU A 355 6.20 10.67 -8.33
C LEU A 355 5.90 10.05 -6.96
N ARG A 356 5.53 8.78 -6.92
CA ARG A 356 5.27 8.02 -5.69
C ARG A 356 6.22 6.85 -5.55
N PHE A 357 6.65 6.62 -4.32
CA PHE A 357 7.53 5.53 -3.91
C PHE A 357 6.74 4.69 -2.91
N LEU A 358 6.39 3.47 -3.29
CA LEU A 358 5.49 2.60 -2.53
C LEU A 358 6.20 1.30 -2.19
N MET A 359 6.27 0.98 -0.89
CA MET A 359 6.84 -0.28 -0.44
C MET A 359 5.78 -1.39 -0.57
N GLU A 360 6.14 -2.52 -1.17
CA GLU A 360 5.21 -3.66 -1.32
C GLU A 360 5.34 -4.69 -0.19
N ASP A 361 6.35 -4.55 0.65
CA ASP A 361 6.68 -5.49 1.73
C ASP A 361 6.53 -4.89 3.14
N LEU A 362 6.42 -3.55 3.23
CA LEU A 362 6.36 -2.79 4.47
C LEU A 362 5.33 -1.68 4.34
N ARG A 363 4.71 -1.29 5.45
CA ARG A 363 3.76 -0.17 5.48
C ARG A 363 4.33 1.04 6.19
N GLY A 364 3.81 2.24 5.90
CA GLY A 364 4.10 3.45 6.67
C GLY A 364 5.38 4.20 6.28
N LEU A 365 6.01 3.81 5.16
CA LEU A 365 7.17 4.50 4.58
C LEU A 365 6.92 5.01 3.16
N ASP A 366 5.70 4.82 2.62
CA ASP A 366 5.32 5.32 1.31
C ASP A 366 5.51 6.85 1.26
N THR A 367 6.03 7.35 0.14
CA THR A 367 6.27 8.78 -0.06
C THR A 367 5.86 9.27 -1.42
N GLU A 368 5.68 10.59 -1.51
CA GLU A 368 5.41 11.28 -2.75
C GLU A 368 6.30 12.52 -2.92
N LEU A 369 6.56 12.85 -4.18
CA LEU A 369 7.34 13.98 -4.63
C LEU A 369 6.62 14.60 -5.84
N VAL A 370 6.46 15.92 -5.83
CA VAL A 370 6.00 16.65 -7.02
C VAL A 370 7.21 16.97 -7.88
N VAL A 371 7.10 16.75 -9.19
CA VAL A 371 8.18 16.98 -10.15
C VAL A 371 7.69 17.95 -11.24
N PRO A 372 8.26 19.16 -11.37
CA PRO A 372 7.86 20.11 -12.41
C PRO A 372 8.30 19.64 -13.81
N LEU A 373 7.48 19.93 -14.82
CA LEU A 373 7.81 19.78 -16.24
C LEU A 373 8.54 21.05 -16.68
N SER A 374 9.86 21.12 -16.44
CA SER A 374 10.69 22.28 -16.80
C SER A 374 11.17 22.26 -18.24
#